data_AF-A0A356QRW5-F1
#
_entry.id   AF-A0A356QRW5-F1
#
_cell.length_a   1.000
_cell.length_b   1.000
_cell.length_c   1.000
_cell.angle_alpha   90.00
_cell.angle_beta   90.00
_cell.angle_gamma   90.00
#
_symmetry.space_group_name_H-M   'P 1'
#
loop_
_entity.id
_entity.type
_entity.pdbx_description
1 polymer ?
#
loop_
_entity_poly.entity_id
_entity_poly.type
_entity_poly.pdbx_seq_one_letter_code
_entity_poly.pdbx_strand_id
1 'polypeptide(L)' 'ERLGKILSPHGLGLQSKGIQASTVLEVNPETGKFIGVDADQANQYYKRSYRAAYAVPQLT' A
#
# COMPACT_ATOMS: atom_id res chain seq x y z
N GLU A 1 12.95 14.55 -4.11
CA GLU A 1 14.10 15.17 -4.81
C GLU A 1 15.02 14.20 -5.59
N ARG A 2 15.42 13.04 -5.03
CA ARG A 2 16.38 12.12 -5.70
C ARG A 2 15.96 11.66 -7.10
N LEU A 3 14.70 11.28 -7.27
CA LEU A 3 14.18 10.80 -8.57
C LEU A 3 14.26 11.87 -9.66
N GLY A 4 13.94 13.13 -9.34
CA GLY A 4 14.03 14.24 -10.29
C GLY A 4 15.47 14.48 -10.78
N LYS A 5 16.47 14.33 -9.90
CA LYS A 5 17.90 14.46 -10.27
C LYS A 5 18.40 13.32 -11.17
N ILE A 6 17.83 12.12 -11.03
CA ILE A 6 18.17 10.96 -11.87
C ILE A 6 17.58 11.13 -13.28
N LEU A 7 16.38 11.72 -13.38
CA LEU A 7 15.65 11.84 -14.63
C LEU A 7 16.06 13.07 -15.46
N SER A 8 16.62 14.12 -14.83
CA SER A 8 16.99 15.36 -15.50
C SER A 8 17.96 15.21 -16.67
N PRO A 9 18.99 14.32 -16.66
CA PRO A 9 19.87 14.12 -17.81
C PRO A 9 19.16 13.50 -19.02
N HIS A 10 18.02 12.84 -18.80
CA HIS A 10 17.21 12.23 -19.86
C HIS A 10 16.13 13.17 -20.42
N GLY A 11 16.13 14.45 -20.01
CA GLY A 11 15.10 15.42 -20.41
C GLY A 11 13.72 15.14 -19.82
N LEU A 12 13.64 14.25 -18.82
CA LEU A 12 12.38 13.84 -18.20
C LEU A 12 12.18 14.58 -16.88
N GLY A 13 11.07 15.32 -16.79
CA GLY A 13 10.58 15.88 -15.54
C GLY A 13 9.59 14.95 -14.86
N LEU A 14 9.41 15.08 -13.54
CA LEU A 14 8.35 14.36 -12.81
C LEU A 14 6.94 14.66 -13.34
N GLN A 15 6.78 15.79 -14.04
CA GLN A 15 5.53 16.22 -14.71
C GLN A 15 5.46 15.80 -16.19
N SER A 16 6.44 15.03 -16.68
CA SER A 16 6.42 14.58 -18.08
C SER A 16 5.28 13.59 -18.31
N LYS A 17 4.60 13.70 -19.46
CA LYS A 17 3.44 12.83 -19.80
C LYS A 17 3.75 11.33 -19.78
N GLY A 18 5.02 10.93 -19.90
CA GLY A 18 5.47 9.54 -19.84
C GLY A 18 5.71 9.00 -18.43
N ILE A 19 5.65 9.84 -17.39
CA ILE A 19 5.85 9.43 -15.99
C ILE A 19 4.53 9.55 -15.25
N GLN A 20 3.95 8.40 -14.92
CA GLN A 20 2.78 8.30 -14.06
C GLN A 20 3.20 7.87 -12.68
N ALA A 21 3.07 8.77 -11.70
CA ALA A 21 3.24 8.42 -10.30
C ALA A 21 2.01 7.63 -9.85
N SER A 22 2.21 6.35 -9.54
CA SER A 22 1.16 5.57 -8.87
C SER A 22 1.15 5.93 -7.39
N THR A 23 -0.04 6.12 -6.83
CA THR A 23 -0.21 6.30 -5.39
C THR A 23 0.19 5.01 -4.69
N VAL A 24 1.10 5.10 -3.72
CA VAL A 24 1.47 3.95 -2.90
C VAL A 24 0.43 3.80 -1.80
N LEU A 25 -0.17 2.62 -1.70
CA LEU A 25 -1.08 2.27 -0.61
C LEU A 25 -0.30 2.02 0.68
N GLU A 26 -0.85 2.47 1.81
CA GLU A 26 -0.33 2.15 3.13
C GLU A 26 -1.05 0.92 3.71
N VAL A 27 -0.45 0.26 4.69
CA VAL A 27 -1.06 -0.89 5.37
C VAL A 27 -1.47 -0.48 6.78
N ASN A 28 -2.75 -0.66 7.10
CA ASN A 28 -3.24 -0.50 8.47
C ASN A 28 -2.74 -1.69 9.32
N PRO A 29 -1.98 -1.47 10.40
CA PRO A 29 -1.38 -2.54 11.19
C PRO A 29 -2.40 -3.34 12.04
N GLU A 30 -3.54 -2.75 12.39
CA GLU A 30 -4.58 -3.40 13.20
C GLU A 30 -5.38 -4.40 12.38
N THR A 31 -5.71 -4.02 11.14
CA THR A 31 -6.55 -4.84 10.25
C THR A 31 -5.75 -5.61 9.19
N GLY A 32 -4.49 -5.22 8.96
CA GLY A 32 -3.63 -5.76 7.91
C GLY A 32 -4.08 -5.40 6.48
N LYS A 33 -5.04 -4.48 6.32
CA LYS A 33 -5.61 -4.06 5.04
C LYS A 33 -4.93 -2.82 4.47
N PHE A 34 -5.03 -2.64 3.16
CA PHE A 34 -4.57 -1.42 2.51
C PHE A 34 -5.48 -0.23 2.86
N ILE A 35 -4.88 0.95 2.95
CA ILE A 35 -5.56 2.26 3.08
C ILE A 35 -4.96 3.23 2.06
N GLY A 36 -5.77 4.17 1.57
CA GLY A 36 -5.38 5.12 0.53
C GLY A 36 -6.30 5.09 -0.69
N VAL A 37 -5.92 5.84 -1.74
CA VAL A 37 -6.67 5.90 -3.01
C VAL A 37 -6.64 4.53 -3.66
N ASP A 38 -7.81 4.02 -4.08
CA ASP A 38 -8.02 2.68 -4.66
C ASP A 38 -7.78 1.49 -3.70
N ALA A 39 -7.72 1.74 -2.39
CA ALA A 39 -7.54 0.68 -1.39
C ALA A 39 -8.66 -0.38 -1.42
N ASP A 40 -9.91 0.00 -1.69
CA ASP A 40 -11.03 -0.94 -1.78
C ASP A 40 -10.84 -1.94 -2.92
N GLN A 41 -10.39 -1.47 -4.08
CA GLN A 41 -10.06 -2.31 -5.23
C GLN A 41 -8.88 -3.24 -4.90
N ALA A 42 -7.86 -2.77 -4.19
CA ALA A 42 -6.73 -3.61 -3.78
C ALA A 42 -7.14 -4.68 -2.74
N ASN A 43 -7.95 -4.27 -1.76
CA ASN A 43 -8.39 -5.13 -0.67
C ASN A 43 -9.30 -6.29 -1.12
N GLN A 44 -9.97 -6.18 -2.27
CA GLN A 44 -10.74 -7.30 -2.82
C GLN A 44 -9.87 -8.53 -3.17
N TYR A 45 -8.61 -8.30 -3.54
CA TYR A 45 -7.65 -9.37 -3.87
C TYR A 45 -7.01 -9.95 -2.61
N TYR A 46 -7.23 -9.33 -1.45
CA TYR A 46 -6.75 -9.79 -0.16
C TYR A 46 -7.60 -10.95 0.32
N LYS A 47 -7.22 -12.18 -0.07
CA LYS A 47 -7.93 -13.42 0.30
C LYS A 47 -7.65 -13.92 1.72
N ARG A 48 -6.98 -13.13 2.56
CA ARG A 48 -6.65 -13.51 3.94
C ARG A 48 -7.90 -13.44 4.81
N SER A 49 -8.41 -14.61 5.22
CA SER A 49 -9.34 -14.73 6.34
C SER A 49 -8.55 -15.11 7.60
N TYR A 50 -8.57 -14.24 8.61
CA TYR A 50 -8.01 -14.58 9.91
C TYR A 50 -9.02 -15.42 10.68
N ARG A 51 -8.55 -16.51 11.30
CA ARG A 51 -9.37 -17.31 12.21
C ARG A 51 -9.61 -16.51 13.49
N ALA A 52 -10.73 -16.76 14.14
CA ALA A 52 -10.99 -16.23 15.48
C ALA A 52 -9.83 -16.60 16.41
N ALA A 53 -9.43 -15.65 17.27
CA ALA A 53 -8.42 -15.91 18.27
C ALA A 53 -8.85 -17.06 19.18
N TYR A 54 -7.92 -17.95 19.52
CA TYR A 54 -8.18 -19.00 20.50
C TYR A 54 -8.27 -18.37 21.89
N ALA A 55 -9.42 -18.48 22.55
CA ALA A 55 -9.59 -18.02 23.91
C ALA A 55 -8.89 -19.02 24.86
N VAL A 56 -7.76 -18.61 25.43
CA VAL A 56 -7.05 -19.41 26.43
C VAL A 56 -7.92 -19.46 27.70
N PRO A 57 -8.31 -20.65 28.19
CA PRO A 57 -9.09 -20.76 29.41
C PRO A 57 -8.28 -20.27 30.62
N GLN A 58 -8.93 -19.55 31.54
CA GLN A 58 -8.32 -19.25 32.83
C GLN A 58 -8.43 -20.46 33.75
N LEU A 59 -7.31 -20.89 34.32
CA LEU A 59 -7.30 -21.88 35.40
C LEU A 59 -7.70 -21.15 36.69
N THR A 60 -8.84 -21.54 37.26
CA THR A 60 -9.29 -21.14 38.60
C THR A 60 -8.71 -22.05 39.66
#